data_AF-A0A7W1VWV8-F1
#
_entry.id   AF-A0A7W1VWV8-F1
#
_cell.length_a   1.000
_cell.length_b   1.000
_cell.length_c   1.000
_cell.angle_alpha   90.00
_cell.angle_beta   90.00
_cell.angle_gamma   90.00
#
_symmetry.space_group_name_H-M   'P 1'
#
loop_
_entity.id
_entity.type
_entity.pdbx_description
1 polymer ?
#
loop_
_entity_poly.entity_id
_entity_poly.type
_entity_poly.pdbx_seq_one_letter_code
_entity_poly.pdbx_strand_id
1 'polypeptide(L)'
;MRTFLTVLSFLMLLGCSQQRVVTPSVSNPDTGPYSDMRPSGDPLFTAEEQRIVAAARAYLEKSRQKPLDARYRVERTGDGYEVFAMFVGGYENGRTLYYPGGHGTVVLSSDGSFVRYMPGE
;
A
#
# COMPACT_ATOMS: atom_id res chain seq x y z
N MET A 1 50.04 24.83 -0.20
CA MET A 1 49.84 23.47 -0.78
C MET A 1 49.47 22.54 0.38
N ARG A 2 48.20 22.31 0.74
CA ARG A 2 46.95 22.20 -0.03
C ARG A 2 46.94 20.97 -0.92
N THR A 3 46.97 19.78 -0.33
CA THR A 3 46.53 18.53 -0.98
C THR A 3 46.36 17.38 0.02
N PHE A 4 45.11 16.91 0.11
CA PHE A 4 44.73 15.50 0.25
C PHE A 4 44.91 14.80 1.62
N LEU A 5 44.12 15.23 2.60
CA LEU A 5 43.65 14.37 3.70
C LEU A 5 42.16 14.01 3.48
N THR A 6 41.85 13.60 2.25
CA THR A 6 40.52 13.17 1.78
C THR A 6 40.42 11.66 1.68
N VAL A 7 40.84 10.95 2.73
CA VAL A 7 40.66 9.49 2.84
C VAL A 7 40.37 9.15 4.30
N LEU A 8 39.34 9.77 4.87
CA LEU A 8 38.73 9.32 6.12
C LEU A 8 37.21 9.24 5.91
N SER A 9 36.84 8.23 5.14
CA SER A 9 35.83 7.25 5.54
C SER A 9 34.51 7.87 6.03
N PHE A 10 33.58 8.30 5.17
CA PHE A 10 32.67 7.46 4.36
C PHE A 10 32.03 6.23 5.06
N LEU A 11 32.21 6.09 6.38
CA LEU A 11 31.81 4.92 7.19
C LEU A 11 30.79 5.28 8.28
N MET A 12 29.96 6.29 8.03
CA MET A 12 28.91 6.78 8.94
C MET A 12 27.54 6.92 8.23
N LEU A 13 27.27 6.07 7.24
CA LEU A 13 25.95 5.97 6.58
C LEU A 13 25.33 4.57 6.71
N LEU A 14 25.88 3.71 7.58
CA LEU A 14 25.17 2.55 8.12
C LEU A 14 24.18 2.98 9.20
N GLY A 15 23.35 3.97 8.88
CA GLY A 15 22.07 4.16 9.54
C GLY A 15 21.16 3.05 9.09
N CYS A 16 21.32 1.85 9.67
CA CYS A 16 20.25 0.87 9.72
C CYS A 16 19.12 1.50 10.53
N SER A 17 18.32 2.36 9.88
CA SER A 17 17.03 2.76 10.42
C SER A 17 16.29 1.45 10.65
N GLN A 18 16.11 1.09 11.92
CA GLN A 18 15.22 0.00 12.29
C GLN A 18 13.92 0.24 11.55
N GLN A 19 13.69 -0.59 10.53
CA GLN A 19 12.42 -0.67 9.85
C GLN A 19 11.45 -1.02 10.95
N ARG A 20 10.65 -0.04 11.37
CA ARG A 20 9.59 -0.20 12.35
C ARG A 20 8.69 -1.28 11.76
N VAL A 21 8.91 -2.52 12.19
CA VAL A 21 8.01 -3.62 11.91
C VAL A 21 6.74 -3.22 12.64
N VAL A 22 5.83 -2.60 11.89
CA VAL A 22 4.45 -2.48 12.31
C VAL A 22 3.95 -3.91 12.35
N THR A 23 4.04 -4.52 13.53
CA THR A 23 3.41 -5.79 13.81
C THR A 23 1.95 -5.61 13.37
N PRO A 24 1.44 -6.41 12.42
CA PRO A 24 0.03 -6.35 12.09
C PRO A 24 -0.70 -6.66 13.40
N SER A 25 -1.35 -5.67 13.99
CA SER A 25 -2.29 -5.94 15.06
C SER A 25 -3.32 -6.87 14.44
N VAL A 26 -3.35 -8.11 14.94
CA VAL A 26 -4.36 -9.10 14.62
C VAL A 26 -5.70 -8.43 14.91
N SER A 27 -6.31 -7.91 13.84
CA SER A 27 -7.53 -7.15 13.92
C SER A 27 -8.62 -8.19 14.17
N ASN A 28 -9.44 -7.98 15.19
CA ASN A 28 -10.72 -8.66 15.26
C ASN A 28 -11.41 -8.56 13.88
N PRO A 29 -12.11 -9.60 13.40
CA PRO A 29 -12.78 -9.55 12.11
C PRO A 29 -13.71 -8.33 12.10
N ASP A 30 -13.35 -7.34 11.28
CA ASP A 30 -14.14 -6.13 11.13
C ASP A 30 -15.45 -6.55 10.49
N THR A 31 -16.55 -6.64 11.24
CA THR A 31 -17.90 -6.95 10.72
C THR A 31 -18.55 -5.76 10.01
N GLY A 32 -17.75 -4.77 9.62
CA GLY A 32 -18.18 -3.56 8.92
C GLY A 32 -18.34 -3.76 7.41
N PRO A 33 -18.75 -2.71 6.69
CA PRO A 33 -19.02 -2.75 5.25
C PRO A 33 -17.80 -3.07 4.35
N TYR A 34 -16.60 -3.16 4.93
CA TYR A 34 -15.33 -3.45 4.24
C TYR A 34 -14.64 -4.69 4.81
N SER A 35 -15.41 -5.61 5.41
CA SER A 35 -14.95 -6.84 6.04
C SER A 35 -14.19 -7.78 5.08
N ASP A 36 -14.48 -7.66 3.78
CA ASP A 36 -13.85 -8.43 2.70
C ASP A 36 -12.54 -7.80 2.19
N MET A 37 -12.22 -6.58 2.62
CA MET A 37 -11.00 -5.87 2.23
C MET A 37 -9.84 -6.18 3.19
N ARG A 38 -8.63 -6.26 2.64
CA ARG A 38 -7.45 -6.79 3.34
C ARG A 38 -6.24 -5.84 3.23
N PRO A 39 -5.32 -5.83 4.20
CA PRO A 39 -4.07 -5.05 4.08
C PRO A 39 -3.20 -5.56 2.92
N SER A 40 -2.33 -4.72 2.35
CA SER A 40 -1.59 -5.07 1.11
C SER A 40 -0.66 -6.29 1.21
N GLY A 41 -0.30 -6.71 2.43
CA GLY A 41 0.55 -7.87 2.69
C GLY A 41 -0.20 -9.06 3.28
N ASP A 42 -1.53 -9.10 3.18
CA ASP A 42 -2.32 -10.18 3.74
C ASP A 42 -1.99 -11.53 3.05
N PRO A 43 -1.69 -12.59 3.81
CA PRO A 43 -1.35 -13.90 3.26
C PRO A 43 -2.53 -14.60 2.57
N LEU A 44 -3.76 -14.12 2.75
CA LEU A 44 -4.94 -14.64 2.07
C LEU A 44 -5.04 -14.16 0.61
N PHE A 45 -4.21 -13.22 0.17
CA PHE A 45 -4.03 -12.95 -1.25
C PHE A 45 -3.18 -14.05 -1.90
N THR A 46 -3.60 -14.51 -3.07
CA THR A 46 -2.76 -15.31 -3.96
C THR A 46 -1.51 -14.53 -4.38
N ALA A 47 -0.47 -15.23 -4.85
CA ALA A 47 0.75 -14.56 -5.33
C ALA A 47 0.48 -13.60 -6.51
N GLU A 48 -0.53 -13.88 -7.33
CA GLU A 48 -0.97 -12.98 -8.39
C GLU A 48 -1.64 -11.73 -7.80
N GLU A 49 -2.63 -11.89 -6.91
CA GLU A 49 -3.30 -10.77 -6.25
C GLU A 49 -2.31 -9.89 -5.47
N GLN A 50 -1.30 -10.47 -4.81
CA GLN A 50 -0.26 -9.70 -4.13
C GLN A 50 0.51 -8.80 -5.09
N ARG A 51 0.85 -9.29 -6.31
CA ARG A 51 1.50 -8.46 -7.34
C ARG A 51 0.56 -7.35 -7.83
N ILE A 52 -0.71 -7.67 -8.05
CA ILE A 52 -1.74 -6.73 -8.51
C ILE A 52 -2.00 -5.63 -7.45
N VAL A 53 -2.12 -6.00 -6.18
CA VAL A 53 -2.26 -5.06 -5.05
C VAL A 53 -1.00 -4.20 -4.91
N ALA A 54 0.20 -4.78 -5.06
CA ALA A 54 1.44 -4.01 -5.03
C ALA A 54 1.51 -2.97 -6.16
N ALA A 55 1.08 -3.32 -7.38
CA ALA A 55 1.01 -2.40 -8.51
C ALA A 55 0.01 -1.27 -8.27
N ALA A 56 -1.20 -1.60 -7.78
CA ALA A 56 -2.21 -0.60 -7.44
C ALA A 56 -1.74 0.35 -6.32
N ARG A 57 -1.13 -0.19 -5.25
CA ARG A 57 -0.54 0.59 -4.17
C ARG A 57 0.55 1.53 -4.69
N ALA A 58 1.47 1.03 -5.51
CA ALA A 58 2.55 1.83 -6.07
C ALA A 58 2.02 3.01 -6.90
N TYR A 59 0.97 2.79 -7.71
CA TYR A 59 0.28 3.87 -8.42
C TYR A 59 -0.29 4.91 -7.44
N LEU A 60 -1.05 4.47 -6.43
CA LEU A 60 -1.71 5.36 -5.48
C LEU A 60 -0.70 6.18 -4.67
N GLU A 61 0.36 5.56 -4.17
CA GLU A 61 1.43 6.25 -3.42
C GLU A 61 2.16 7.27 -4.30
N LYS A 62 2.46 6.91 -5.56
CA LYS A 62 3.06 7.83 -6.54
C LYS A 62 2.15 9.02 -6.82
N SER A 63 0.86 8.78 -7.04
CA SER A 63 -0.11 9.84 -7.35
C SER A 63 -0.30 10.83 -6.19
N ARG A 64 -0.24 10.34 -4.94
CA ARG A 64 -0.42 11.16 -3.72
C ARG A 64 0.90 11.70 -3.16
N GLN A 65 2.03 11.30 -3.72
CA GLN A 65 3.38 11.64 -3.26
C GLN A 65 3.63 11.30 -1.78
N LYS A 66 2.97 10.24 -1.28
CA LYS A 66 3.13 9.79 0.11
C LYS A 66 2.79 8.31 0.24
N PRO A 67 3.36 7.63 1.26
CA PRO A 67 2.92 6.28 1.63
C PRO A 67 1.43 6.24 1.92
N LEU A 68 0.79 5.13 1.57
CA LEU A 68 -0.64 4.91 1.76
C LEU A 68 -0.86 3.67 2.62
N ASP A 69 -1.65 3.85 3.67
CA ASP A 69 -2.29 2.74 4.35
C ASP A 69 -3.73 2.60 3.82
N ALA A 70 -4.06 1.40 3.38
CA ALA A 70 -5.35 1.10 2.76
C ALA A 70 -5.69 -0.38 2.90
N ARG A 71 -6.98 -0.67 2.83
CA ARG A 71 -7.51 -2.02 2.62
C ARG A 71 -7.86 -2.21 1.16
N TYR A 72 -7.58 -3.40 0.65
CA TYR A 72 -7.67 -3.74 -0.75
C TYR A 72 -8.59 -4.92 -0.97
N ARG A 73 -9.31 -4.90 -2.08
CA ARG A 73 -10.03 -6.05 -2.61
C ARG A 73 -9.77 -6.13 -4.11
N VAL A 74 -9.47 -7.32 -4.59
CA VAL A 74 -9.16 -7.57 -5.99
C VAL A 74 -10.35 -8.27 -6.63
N GLU A 75 -10.82 -7.72 -7.74
CA GLU A 75 -11.79 -8.38 -8.61
C GLU A 75 -11.14 -8.61 -9.98
N ARG A 76 -11.22 -9.85 -10.47
CA ARG A 76 -10.74 -10.19 -11.81
C ARG A 76 -11.82 -9.90 -12.83
N THR A 77 -11.47 -9.20 -13.90
CA THR A 77 -12.35 -8.89 -15.03
C THR A 77 -11.87 -9.62 -16.28
N GLY A 78 -12.63 -9.54 -17.38
CA GLY A 78 -12.20 -10.10 -18.67
C GLY A 78 -10.93 -9.45 -19.22
N ASP A 79 -10.71 -8.17 -18.91
CA ASP A 79 -9.63 -7.34 -19.46
C ASP A 79 -8.46 -7.14 -18.48
N GLY A 80 -8.58 -7.61 -17.23
CA GLY A 80 -7.55 -7.48 -16.21
C GLY A 80 -8.10 -7.53 -14.79
N TYR A 81 -7.84 -6.47 -14.03
CA TYR A 81 -8.14 -6.41 -12.61
C TYR A 81 -8.73 -5.06 -12.20
N GLU A 82 -9.72 -5.11 -11.31
CA GLU A 82 -10.20 -3.95 -10.56
C GLU A 82 -9.75 -4.10 -9.10
N VAL A 83 -8.98 -3.12 -8.63
CA VAL A 83 -8.49 -3.10 -7.25
C VAL A 83 -9.19 -1.97 -6.51
N PHE A 84 -10.15 -2.35 -5.67
CA PHE A 84 -10.82 -1.44 -4.76
C PHE A 84 -9.89 -1.13 -3.60
N ALA A 85 -9.62 0.15 -3.35
CA ALA A 85 -8.77 0.62 -2.27
C ALA A 85 -9.58 1.54 -1.33
N MET A 86 -9.65 1.16 -0.06
CA MET A 86 -10.23 1.96 1.02
C MET A 86 -9.11 2.53 1.88
N PHE A 87 -8.96 3.85 1.89
CA PHE A 87 -7.86 4.54 2.56
C PHE A 87 -8.10 4.61 4.07
N VAL A 88 -7.12 4.16 4.84
CA VAL A 88 -7.15 4.27 6.29
C VAL A 88 -6.76 5.70 6.68
N GLY A 89 -7.69 6.41 7.33
CA GLY A 89 -7.48 7.77 7.84
C GLY A 89 -6.83 7.80 9.22
N GLY A 90 -6.98 6.72 9.99
CA GLY A 90 -6.42 6.60 11.32
C GLY A 90 -6.81 5.29 12.00
N TYR A 91 -6.53 5.22 13.29
CA TYR A 91 -6.84 4.07 14.12
C TYR A 91 -7.43 4.53 15.45
N GLU A 92 -8.49 3.86 15.90
CA GLU A 92 -9.08 4.06 17.23
C GLU A 92 -9.24 2.69 17.91
N ASN A 93 -8.59 2.52 19.06
CA ASN A 93 -8.59 1.24 19.80
C ASN A 93 -8.19 0.02 18.94
N GLY A 94 -7.22 0.20 18.03
CA GLY A 94 -6.77 -0.83 17.10
C GLY A 94 -7.71 -1.09 15.91
N ARG A 95 -8.85 -0.41 15.84
CA ARG A 95 -9.79 -0.47 14.72
C ARG A 95 -9.42 0.59 13.69
N THR A 96 -9.62 0.27 12.43
CA THR A 96 -9.39 1.20 11.33
C THR A 96 -10.47 2.27 11.29
N LEU A 97 -10.06 3.52 11.09
CA LEU A 97 -10.95 4.63 10.80
C LEU A 97 -10.84 4.99 9.33
N TYR A 98 -12.00 5.10 8.67
CA TYR A 98 -12.14 5.50 7.27
C TYR A 98 -12.82 6.87 7.21
N TYR A 99 -12.50 7.67 6.18
CA TYR A 99 -13.14 8.96 5.94
C TYR A 99 -14.01 8.90 4.67
N PRO A 100 -15.13 9.65 4.62
CA PRO A 100 -15.94 9.80 3.40
C PRO A 100 -15.09 10.25 2.21
N GLY A 101 -15.35 9.71 1.02
CA GLY A 101 -14.52 9.95 -0.18
C GLY A 101 -13.11 9.36 -0.12
N GLY A 102 -12.76 8.66 0.95
CA GLY A 102 -11.44 8.04 1.16
C GLY A 102 -11.26 6.72 0.44
N HIS A 103 -11.72 6.59 -0.80
CA HIS A 103 -11.63 5.34 -1.55
C HIS A 103 -11.49 5.57 -3.06
N GLY A 104 -11.19 4.49 -3.78
CA GLY A 104 -11.25 4.47 -5.23
C GLY A 104 -10.85 3.13 -5.81
N THR A 105 -11.02 2.99 -7.12
CA THR A 105 -10.72 1.77 -7.85
C THR A 105 -9.57 2.02 -8.82
N VAL A 106 -8.52 1.22 -8.71
CA VAL A 106 -7.44 1.18 -9.69
C VAL A 106 -7.73 0.05 -10.67
N VAL A 107 -7.82 0.38 -11.95
CA VAL A 107 -7.99 -0.60 -13.02
C VAL A 107 -6.63 -0.91 -13.61
N LEU A 108 -6.29 -2.20 -13.65
CA LEU A 108 -5.05 -2.72 -14.18
C LEU A 108 -5.33 -3.69 -15.32
N SER A 109 -4.45 -3.74 -16.33
CA SER A 109 -4.49 -4.75 -17.38
C SER A 109 -4.10 -6.12 -16.81
N SER A 110 -4.28 -7.19 -17.60
CA SER A 110 -3.90 -8.56 -17.23
C SER A 110 -2.41 -8.75 -16.89
N ASP A 111 -1.52 -7.91 -17.40
CA ASP A 111 -0.09 -7.90 -17.07
C ASP A 111 0.25 -7.08 -15.80
N GLY A 112 -0.75 -6.44 -15.19
CA GLY A 112 -0.59 -5.56 -14.02
C GLY A 112 -0.24 -4.11 -14.36
N SER A 113 -0.22 -3.72 -15.64
CA SER A 113 -0.03 -2.32 -16.05
C SER A 113 -1.23 -1.44 -15.68
N PHE A 114 -0.96 -0.19 -15.31
CA PHE A 114 -2.01 0.78 -14.99
C PHE A 114 -2.84 1.16 -16.22
N VAL A 115 -4.17 1.09 -16.10
CA VAL A 115 -5.11 1.53 -17.13
C VAL A 115 -5.76 2.86 -16.75
N ARG A 116 -6.45 2.90 -15.60
CA ARG A 116 -7.14 4.11 -15.12
C ARG A 116 -7.37 4.06 -13.61
N TYR A 117 -7.63 5.22 -13.03
CA TYR A 117 -8.06 5.37 -11.64
C TYR A 117 -9.43 6.03 -11.60
N MET A 118 -10.32 5.46 -10.80
CA MET A 118 -11.69 5.94 -10.57
C MET A 118 -11.79 6.35 -9.10
N PRO A 119 -11.75 7.65 -8.77
CA PRO A 119 -11.96 8.10 -7.39
C PRO A 119 -13.38 7.75 -6.94
N GLY A 120 -13.53 7.34 -5.68
CA GLY A 120 -14.83 7.22 -5.04
C GLY A 120 -15.34 8.58 -4.56
N GLU A 121 -16.66 8.74 -4.49
CA GLU A 121 -17.33 9.95 -3.99
C GLU A 121 -17.57 9.94 -2.47
#